data_AF-A0A926Z2J6-F1
#
_entry.id   AF-A0A926Z2J6-F1
#
_cell.length_a   1.000
_cell.length_b   1.000
_cell.length_c   1.000
_cell.angle_alpha   90.00
_cell.angle_beta   90.00
_cell.angle_gamma   90.00
#
_symmetry.space_group_name_H-M   'P 1'
#
loop_
_entity.id
_entity.type
_entity.pdbx_description
1 polymer ?
#
loop_
_entity_poly.entity_id
_entity_poly.type
_entity_poly.pdbx_seq_one_letter_code
_entity_poly.pdbx_strand_id
1 'polypeptide(L)' 'MSDNEELENEQLELDIEDLNQLTKLGNEAVKLGLISGHGHHRGKYEILIKRESLLMTETKAKEYLENLLSKKFN' A
#
# COMPACT_ATOMS: atom_id res chain seq x y z
N MET A 1 -19.49 -5.71 -28.00
CA MET A 1 -18.70 -5.50 -26.77
C MET A 1 -18.53 -6.88 -26.19
N SER A 2 -17.30 -7.37 -26.14
CA SER A 2 -16.99 -8.76 -25.78
C SER A 2 -16.82 -8.84 -24.27
N ASP A 3 -17.35 -9.89 -23.65
CA ASP A 3 -17.20 -10.22 -22.22
C ASP A 3 -15.73 -10.12 -21.72
N ASN A 4 -14.76 -10.23 -22.62
CA ASN A 4 -13.33 -10.13 -22.33
C ASN A 4 -12.84 -8.69 -22.05
N GLU A 5 -13.46 -7.67 -22.68
CA GLU A 5 -13.13 -6.25 -22.41
C GLU A 5 -13.72 -5.79 -21.07
N GLU A 6 -14.82 -6.38 -20.63
CA GLU A 6 -15.48 -6.05 -19.35
C GLU A 6 -14.66 -6.57 -18.16
N LEU A 7 -14.16 -7.81 -18.25
CA LEU A 7 -13.26 -8.41 -17.26
C LEU A 7 -11.92 -7.67 -17.10
N GLU A 8 -11.32 -7.20 -18.20
CA GLU A 8 -10.07 -6.42 -18.14
C GLU A 8 -10.28 -5.07 -17.46
N ASN A 9 -11.41 -4.40 -17.74
CA ASN A 9 -11.73 -3.12 -17.10
C ASN A 9 -12.02 -3.28 -15.60
N GLU A 10 -12.74 -4.32 -15.19
CA GLU A 10 -12.97 -4.63 -13.77
C GLU A 10 -11.64 -4.88 -13.03
N GLN A 11 -10.70 -5.62 -13.63
CA GLN A 11 -9.40 -5.87 -13.03
C GLN A 11 -8.57 -4.59 -12.89
N LEU A 12 -8.59 -3.71 -13.89
CA LEU A 12 -7.89 -2.41 -13.86
C LEU A 12 -8.47 -1.48 -12.78
N GLU A 13 -9.79 -1.46 -12.61
CA GLU A 13 -10.43 -0.65 -11.56
C GLU A 13 -10.07 -1.14 -10.16
N LEU A 14 -10.06 -2.46 -9.95
CA LEU A 14 -9.61 -3.09 -8.71
C LEU A 14 -8.14 -2.74 -8.39
N ASP A 15 -7.26 -2.81 -9.40
CA ASP A 15 -5.84 -2.48 -9.23
C ASP A 15 -5.63 -1.01 -8.87
N ILE A 16 -6.42 -0.09 -9.45
CA ILE A 16 -6.39 1.35 -9.11
C ILE A 16 -6.91 1.58 -7.70
N GLU A 17 -7.98 0.91 -7.28
CA GLU A 17 -8.53 1.04 -5.94
C GLU A 17 -7.56 0.53 -4.87
N ASP A 18 -6.86 -0.58 -5.15
CA ASP A 18 -5.84 -1.13 -4.27
C ASP A 18 -4.61 -0.22 -4.12
N LEU A 19 -4.12 0.38 -5.21
CA LEU A 19 -3.04 1.38 -5.17
C LEU A 19 -3.44 2.62 -4.36
N ASN A 20 -4.70 3.04 -4.51
CA ASN A 20 -5.27 4.13 -3.73
C ASN A 20 -5.35 3.77 -2.25
N GLN A 21 -5.69 2.53 -1.90
CA GLN A 21 -5.74 2.07 -0.51
C GLN A 21 -4.35 2.01 0.12
N LEU A 22 -3.36 1.46 -0.58
CA LEU A 22 -1.97 1.38 -0.09
C LEU A 22 -1.40 2.78 0.18
N THR A 23 -1.63 3.72 -0.73
CA THR A 23 -1.22 5.12 -0.57
C THR A 23 -1.90 5.77 0.65
N LYS A 24 -3.21 5.54 0.86
CA LYS A 24 -3.95 6.06 2.01
C LYS A 24 -3.39 5.53 3.34
N LEU A 25 -3.17 4.22 3.43
CA LEU A 25 -2.59 3.56 4.62
C LEU A 25 -1.19 4.11 4.94
N GLY A 26 -0.34 4.25 3.92
CA GLY A 26 1.00 4.80 4.10
C GLY A 26 0.96 6.24 4.60
N ASN A 27 0.09 7.07 4.03
CA ASN A 27 -0.09 8.47 4.46
C ASN A 27 -0.61 8.58 5.89
N GLU A 28 -1.52 7.70 6.30
CA GLU A 28 -2.00 7.65 7.67
C GLU A 28 -0.89 7.24 8.65
N ALA A 29 -0.10 6.21 8.31
CA ALA A 29 1.02 5.76 9.13
C ALA A 29 2.10 6.86 9.29
N VAL A 30 2.36 7.67 8.25
CA VAL A 30 3.23 8.85 8.34
C VAL A 30 2.64 9.91 9.26
N LYS A 31 1.35 10.25 9.11
CA LYS A 31 0.66 11.24 9.95
C LYS A 31 0.68 10.86 11.43
N LEU A 32 0.59 9.57 11.74
CA LEU A 32 0.66 9.05 13.10
C LEU A 32 2.09 8.91 13.64
N GLY A 33 3.12 9.19 12.83
CA GLY A 33 4.53 9.05 13.20
C GLY A 33 4.99 7.60 13.39
N LEU A 34 4.24 6.64 12.84
CA LEU A 34 4.57 5.21 12.92
C LEU A 34 5.69 4.83 11.93
N ILE A 35 5.71 5.50 10.78
CA ILE A 35 6.75 5.41 9.76
C ILE A 35 7.20 6.82 9.37
N SER A 36 8.41 6.93 8.81
CA SER A 36 8.99 8.19 8.36
C SER A 36 8.65 8.53 6.90
N GLY A 37 8.25 7.54 6.10
CA GLY A 37 7.89 7.72 4.70
C GLY A 37 7.60 6.38 4.01
N HIS A 38 7.06 6.46 2.80
CA HIS A 38 6.73 5.29 1.98
C HIS A 38 6.71 5.67 0.49
N GLY A 39 6.86 4.68 -0.39
CA GLY A 39 6.76 4.87 -1.83
C GLY A 39 7.32 3.71 -2.63
N HIS A 40 7.30 3.81 -3.96
CA HIS A 40 7.84 2.76 -4.83
C HIS A 40 9.33 3.00 -5.08
N HIS A 41 10.15 2.00 -4.78
CA HIS A 41 11.59 1.99 -5.04
C HIS A 41 12.00 0.70 -5.74
N ARG A 42 12.57 0.81 -6.95
CA ARG A 42 13.10 -0.34 -7.74
C ARG A 42 12.09 -1.49 -7.92
N GLY A 43 10.82 -1.16 -8.20
CA GLY A 43 9.76 -2.15 -8.43
C GLY A 43 9.26 -2.85 -7.15
N LYS A 44 9.64 -2.34 -5.98
CA LYS A 44 9.11 -2.76 -4.68
C LYS A 44 8.52 -1.57 -3.96
N TYR A 45 7.65 -1.85 -3.01
CA TYR A 45 7.19 -0.85 -2.06
C TYR A 45 8.22 -0.72 -0.94
N GLU A 46 8.63 0.51 -0.67
CA GLU A 46 9.53 0.90 0.39
C GLU A 46 8.76 1.53 1.54
N ILE A 47 9.03 1.07 2.76
CA ILE A 47 8.54 1.68 4.00
C ILE A 47 9.76 2.08 4.84
N LEU A 48 9.87 3.37 5.14
CA LEU A 48 10.96 3.93 5.94
C LEU A 48 10.56 3.98 7.40
N ILE A 49 11.30 3.29 8.27
CA ILE A 49 11.02 3.22 9.70
C ILE A 49 12.29 3.59 10.45
N LYS A 50 12.27 4.75 11.12
CA LYS A 50 13.41 5.32 11.85
C LYS A 50 14.63 5.50 10.95
N ARG A 51 15.52 4.50 10.87
CA ARG A 51 16.77 4.51 10.09
C ARG A 51 16.90 3.30 9.17
N GLU A 52 15.84 2.54 9.00
CA GLU A 52 15.80 1.33 8.17
C GLU A 52 14.72 1.46 7.10
N SER A 53 14.93 0.77 5.98
CA SER A 53 13.98 0.66 4.87
C SER A 53 13.55 -0.80 4.73
N LEU A 54 12.25 -1.05 4.77
CA LEU A 54 11.68 -2.36 4.42
C LEU A 54 11.24 -2.33 2.96
N LEU A 55 11.79 -3.24 2.15
CA LEU A 55 11.41 -3.41 0.75
C LEU A 55 10.57 -4.67 0.59
N MET A 56 9.33 -4.53 0.12
CA MET A 56 8.40 -5.65 -0.04
C MET A 56 7.48 -5.47 -1.25
N THR A 57 6.65 -6.48 -1.53
CA THR A 57 5.60 -6.35 -2.54
C THR A 57 4.49 -5.43 -2.02
N GLU A 58 3.70 -4.85 -2.92
CA GLU A 58 2.58 -3.97 -2.57
C GLU A 58 1.57 -4.66 -1.64
N THR A 59 1.23 -5.92 -1.92
CA THR A 59 0.36 -6.72 -1.05
C THR A 59 0.91 -6.85 0.37
N LYS A 60 2.21 -7.13 0.51
CA LYS A 60 2.85 -7.23 1.83
C LYS A 60 2.94 -5.87 2.53
N ALA A 61 3.13 -4.79 1.77
CA ALA A 61 3.13 -3.44 2.32
C ALA A 61 1.74 -3.05 2.84
N LYS A 62 0.67 -3.42 2.11
CA LYS A 62 -0.73 -3.21 2.53
C LYS A 62 -1.00 -3.94 3.85
N GLU A 63 -0.74 -5.25 3.90
CA GLU A 63 -0.89 -6.06 5.12
C GLU A 63 -0.06 -5.49 6.29
N TYR A 64 1.18 -5.06 6.02
CA TYR A 64 2.04 -4.49 7.04
C TYR A 64 1.45 -3.20 7.63
N LEU A 65 0.98 -2.28 6.78
CA LEU A 65 0.43 -1.00 7.21
C LEU A 65 -0.91 -1.17 7.93
N GLU A 66 -1.78 -2.06 7.47
CA GLU A 66 -3.05 -2.39 8.17
C GLU A 66 -2.77 -2.94 9.58
N ASN A 67 -1.82 -3.86 9.70
CA ASN A 67 -1.39 -4.40 10.99
C ASN A 67 -0.71 -3.35 11.88
N LEU A 68 0.03 -2.42 11.30
CA LEU A 68 0.70 -1.36 12.03
C LEU A 68 -0.31 -0.35 12.60
N LEU A 69 -1.32 0.02 11.80
CA LEU A 69 -2.38 0.94 12.20
C LEU A 69 -3.31 0.32 13.24
N SER A 70 -3.70 -0.96 13.09
CA SER A 70 -4.56 -1.63 14.07
C SER A 70 -3.93 -1.74 15.46
N LYS A 71 -2.60 -1.95 15.54
CA LYS A 71 -1.85 -1.99 16.81
C LYS A 71 -1.79 -0.64 17.53
N LYS A 72 -2.04 0.48 16.85
CA LYS A 72 -2.02 1.81 17.48
C LYS A 72 -3.28 2.09 18.31
N PHE A 73 -4.40 1.44 17.96
CA PHE A 73 -5.71 1.65 18.59
C PHE A 73 -6.13 0.52 19.54
N ASN A 74 -5.24 -0.45 19.79
CA ASN A 74 -5.34 -1.47 20.85
C ASN A 74 -4.40 -1.12 22.01
#